data_AF-A0A916HQ03-F1
#
_entry.id   AF-A0A916HQ03-F1
#
_cell.length_a   1.000
_cell.length_b   1.000
_cell.length_c   1.000
_cell.angle_alpha   90.00
_cell.angle_beta   90.00
_cell.angle_gamma   90.00
#
_symmetry.space_group_name_H-M   'P 1'
#
loop_
_entity.id
_entity.type
_entity.pdbx_description
1 polymer ?
#
loop_
_entity_poly.entity_id
_entity_poly.type
_entity_poly.pdbx_seq_one_letter_code
_entity_poly.pdbx_strand_id
1 'polypeptide(L)'
;MFVAVNHISPDLVPAIFDPALGLALLRVTGVEGTVDAVTGIESGVVKATVVRTLRPDTPAPGAPVSFPFARLANEELRFRNGANAWNTLRLEKDALLLVAWAAADASRGVFSLTAASSPASDADPEIAEIREAVEIHALAAASRPPRLSKAMIDGKGSLRRYACAAVGPRGLVPRAEGVRMLSDAIASPKTGLDDDLFLADTLIAPPLFDSAKGPDAPNAAVLTTLACELVTAKPADAGGWLRDLYGIVMPELDNDPEEDWTKRRALLRAVGVPFKKMDDRLRELSRTSGQDIPLAVKLQEALAKAWKD
;
A
#
# COMPACT_ATOMS: atom_id res chain seq x y z
N MET A 1 -26.46 -21.42 -0.27
CA MET A 1 -26.86 -20.01 -0.53
C MET A 1 -26.01 -19.17 0.41
N PHE A 2 -25.00 -18.48 -0.11
CA PHE A 2 -24.08 -17.69 0.72
C PHE A 2 -24.82 -16.43 1.18
N VAL A 3 -25.03 -16.28 2.49
CA VAL A 3 -25.45 -15.00 3.06
C VAL A 3 -24.33 -14.00 2.77
N ALA A 4 -24.64 -12.90 2.10
CA ALA A 4 -23.68 -11.85 1.83
C ALA A 4 -23.22 -11.28 3.17
N VAL A 5 -22.07 -11.73 3.65
CA VAL A 5 -21.39 -11.12 4.77
C VAL A 5 -20.96 -9.74 4.27
N ASN A 6 -21.43 -8.67 4.92
CA ASN A 6 -20.97 -7.31 4.62
C ASN A 6 -19.47 -7.25 4.87
N HIS A 7 -18.70 -7.44 3.80
CA HIS A 7 -17.24 -7.49 3.87
C HIS A 7 -16.71 -6.10 4.15
N ILE A 8 -15.95 -5.95 5.24
CA ILE A 8 -15.28 -4.70 5.56
C ILE A 8 -13.76 -4.88 5.49
N SER A 9 -13.08 -3.86 4.98
CA SER A 9 -11.63 -3.85 4.84
C SER A 9 -10.94 -3.67 6.20
N PRO A 10 -9.82 -4.36 6.48
CA PRO A 10 -8.98 -4.00 7.61
C PRO A 10 -8.12 -2.75 7.33
N ASP A 11 -7.97 -2.36 6.06
CA ASP A 11 -7.21 -1.18 5.65
C ASP A 11 -8.11 0.05 5.53
N LEU A 12 -7.81 1.07 6.34
CA LEU A 12 -8.51 2.36 6.38
C LEU A 12 -7.98 3.36 5.33
N VAL A 13 -6.79 3.13 4.75
CA VAL A 13 -6.15 4.08 3.82
C VAL A 13 -7.04 4.41 2.62
N PRO A 14 -7.73 3.45 1.96
CA PRO A 14 -8.64 3.76 0.86
C PRO A 14 -9.74 4.74 1.23
N ALA A 15 -10.25 4.69 2.47
CA ALA A 15 -11.33 5.57 2.93
C ALA A 15 -10.88 7.03 3.13
N ILE A 16 -9.59 7.29 3.27
CA ILE A 16 -9.05 8.64 3.37
C ILE A 16 -9.29 9.42 2.07
N PHE A 17 -9.29 8.74 0.92
CA PHE A 17 -9.49 9.36 -0.40
C PHE A 17 -10.96 9.58 -0.77
N ASP A 18 -11.91 9.02 -0.02
CA ASP A 18 -13.33 9.23 -0.25
C ASP A 18 -13.88 10.20 0.80
N PRO A 19 -14.11 11.48 0.46
CA PRO A 19 -14.58 12.48 1.42
C PRO A 19 -16.00 12.22 1.94
N ALA A 20 -16.79 11.36 1.27
CA ALA A 20 -18.15 11.04 1.71
C ALA A 20 -18.19 10.09 2.91
N LEU A 21 -17.07 9.44 3.23
CA LEU A 21 -16.98 8.52 4.37
C LEU A 21 -16.72 9.28 5.68
N GLY A 22 -17.37 8.86 6.76
CA GLY A 22 -16.99 9.25 8.12
C GLY A 22 -15.71 8.55 8.54
N LEU A 23 -14.87 9.21 9.36
CA LEU A 23 -13.68 8.63 9.97
C LEU A 23 -13.61 9.04 11.44
N ALA A 24 -13.59 8.06 12.34
CA ALA A 24 -13.47 8.30 13.77
C ALA A 24 -12.86 7.12 14.53
N LEU A 25 -12.39 7.47 15.72
CA LEU A 25 -12.18 6.52 16.81
C LEU A 25 -13.46 6.41 17.63
N LEU A 26 -13.92 5.18 17.84
CA LEU A 26 -15.11 4.84 18.57
C LEU A 26 -14.77 3.97 19.79
N ARG A 27 -15.68 3.95 20.76
CA ARG A 27 -15.67 3.02 21.88
C ARG A 27 -16.94 2.17 21.85
N VAL A 28 -16.78 0.85 21.83
CA VAL A 28 -17.89 -0.10 21.86
C VAL A 28 -18.62 0.02 23.19
N THR A 29 -19.92 0.25 23.13
CA THR A 29 -20.79 0.33 24.32
C THR A 29 -21.62 -0.94 24.51
N GLY A 30 -21.82 -1.71 23.44
CA GLY A 30 -22.51 -3.00 23.51
C GLY A 30 -22.63 -3.66 22.14
N VAL A 31 -22.92 -4.96 22.16
CA VAL A 31 -23.17 -5.78 20.96
C VAL A 31 -24.43 -6.58 21.20
N GLU A 32 -25.35 -6.53 20.24
CA GLU A 32 -26.56 -7.33 20.22
C GLU A 32 -26.48 -8.21 18.98
N GLY A 33 -26.43 -9.52 19.14
CA GLY A 33 -26.30 -10.44 18.01
C GLY A 33 -26.87 -11.82 18.29
N THR A 34 -27.18 -12.52 17.21
CA THR A 34 -27.68 -13.90 17.22
C THR A 34 -26.84 -14.75 16.29
N VAL A 35 -26.59 -16.00 16.69
CA VAL A 35 -25.91 -16.99 15.86
C VAL A 35 -26.96 -17.79 15.11
N ASP A 36 -26.86 -17.79 13.77
CA ASP A 36 -27.58 -18.74 12.94
C ASP A 36 -26.87 -20.09 13.00
N ALA A 37 -27.55 -21.08 13.59
CA ALA A 37 -27.01 -22.42 13.78
C ALA A 37 -26.77 -23.18 12.47
N VAL A 38 -27.45 -22.81 11.38
CA VAL A 38 -27.30 -23.47 10.07
C VAL A 38 -26.10 -22.91 9.32
N THR A 39 -25.94 -21.59 9.31
CA THR A 39 -24.86 -20.93 8.57
C THR A 39 -23.59 -20.74 9.39
N GLY A 40 -23.68 -20.84 10.73
CA GLY A 40 -22.58 -20.54 11.63
C GLY A 40 -22.18 -19.06 11.62
N ILE A 41 -23.08 -18.17 11.20
CA ILE A 41 -22.86 -16.72 11.13
C ILE A 41 -23.47 -16.07 12.37
N GLU A 42 -22.66 -15.27 13.06
CA GLU A 42 -23.11 -14.33 14.08
C GLU A 42 -23.43 -13.00 13.39
N SER A 43 -24.67 -12.51 13.53
CA SER A 43 -25.08 -11.22 12.97
C SER A 43 -25.89 -10.41 13.97
N GLY A 44 -25.86 -9.08 13.82
CA GLY A 44 -26.51 -8.18 14.75
C GLY A 44 -26.08 -6.74 14.59
N VAL A 45 -26.07 -6.00 15.70
CA VAL A 45 -25.71 -4.58 15.77
C VAL A 45 -24.63 -4.36 16.82
N VAL A 46 -23.56 -3.67 16.42
CA VAL A 46 -22.57 -3.09 17.33
C VAL A 46 -23.00 -1.66 17.65
N LYS A 47 -23.17 -1.36 18.93
CA LYS A 47 -23.44 -0.02 19.46
C LYS A 47 -22.13 0.57 19.97
N ALA A 48 -21.85 1.81 19.57
CA ALA A 48 -20.64 2.51 19.98
C ALA A 48 -20.89 4.00 20.21
N THR A 49 -19.92 4.67 20.82
CA THR A 49 -19.89 6.12 21.00
C THR A 49 -18.64 6.69 20.33
N VAL A 50 -18.77 7.88 19.74
CA VAL A 50 -17.61 8.57 19.15
C VAL A 50 -16.68 9.05 20.26
N VAL A 51 -15.44 8.62 20.23
CA VAL A 51 -14.39 9.10 21.15
C VAL A 51 -13.68 10.30 20.54
N ARG A 52 -13.32 10.19 19.27
CA ARG A 52 -12.59 11.25 18.55
C ARG A 52 -12.98 11.25 17.09
N THR A 53 -13.35 12.42 16.61
CA THR A 53 -13.59 12.70 15.20
C THR A 53 -12.26 12.89 14.48
N LEU A 54 -12.04 12.19 13.36
CA LEU A 54 -10.85 12.34 12.52
C LEU A 54 -11.13 13.12 11.23
N ARG A 55 -12.41 13.30 10.86
CA ARG A 55 -12.85 14.08 9.71
C ARG A 55 -13.98 15.05 10.07
N PRO A 56 -14.01 16.30 9.55
CA PRO A 56 -14.96 17.33 9.99
C PRO A 56 -16.46 16.96 9.93
N ASP A 57 -16.89 16.14 8.97
CA ASP A 57 -18.32 15.79 8.77
C ASP A 57 -18.77 14.52 9.52
N THR A 58 -18.01 14.11 10.52
CA THR A 58 -18.31 12.96 11.35
C THR A 58 -19.04 13.40 12.63
N PRO A 59 -20.06 12.64 13.11
CA PRO A 59 -20.69 12.86 14.41
C PRO A 59 -19.71 13.28 15.51
N ALA A 60 -20.15 14.23 16.35
CA ALA A 60 -19.33 14.81 17.40
C ALA A 60 -18.94 13.78 18.47
N PRO A 61 -17.84 13.98 19.22
CA PRO A 61 -17.50 13.15 20.37
C PRO A 61 -18.68 13.02 21.35
N GLY A 62 -18.91 11.80 21.84
CA GLY A 62 -20.04 11.42 22.68
C GLY A 62 -21.30 11.00 21.90
N ALA A 63 -21.38 11.25 20.59
CA ALA A 63 -22.54 10.84 19.79
C ALA A 63 -22.64 9.30 19.72
N PRO A 64 -23.85 8.73 19.94
CA PRO A 64 -24.09 7.31 19.74
C PRO A 64 -24.15 6.97 18.25
N VAL A 65 -23.55 5.85 17.88
CA VAL A 65 -23.55 5.30 16.52
C VAL A 65 -23.80 3.80 16.57
N SER A 66 -24.43 3.25 15.54
CA SER A 66 -24.69 1.80 15.45
C SER A 66 -24.32 1.26 14.08
N PHE A 67 -23.77 0.04 14.06
CA PHE A 67 -23.32 -0.62 12.83
C PHE A 67 -23.88 -2.05 12.77
N PRO A 68 -24.56 -2.43 11.68
CA PRO A 68 -24.89 -3.83 11.46
C PRO A 68 -23.60 -4.61 11.20
N PHE A 69 -23.48 -5.79 11.80
CA PHE A 69 -22.32 -6.67 11.59
C PHE A 69 -22.75 -8.09 11.23
N ALA A 70 -21.85 -8.78 10.54
CA ALA A 70 -21.93 -10.21 10.29
C ALA A 70 -20.50 -10.78 10.30
N ARG A 71 -20.27 -11.82 11.11
CA ARG A 71 -18.98 -12.52 11.21
C ARG A 71 -19.18 -14.01 11.44
N LEU A 72 -18.11 -14.78 11.29
CA LEU A 72 -18.14 -16.21 11.61
C LEU A 72 -18.35 -16.38 13.12
N ALA A 73 -19.21 -17.31 13.56
CA ALA A 73 -19.39 -17.56 14.99
C ALA A 73 -18.19 -18.31 15.59
N ASN A 74 -17.54 -19.17 14.81
CA ASN A 74 -16.36 -19.94 15.22
C ASN A 74 -15.08 -19.10 15.13
N GLU A 75 -14.33 -19.01 16.22
CA GLU A 75 -13.12 -18.20 16.36
C GLU A 75 -11.94 -18.69 15.51
N GLU A 76 -11.72 -20.00 15.40
CA GLU A 76 -10.65 -20.55 14.54
C GLU A 76 -10.91 -20.22 13.06
N LEU A 77 -12.17 -20.27 12.64
CA LEU A 77 -12.55 -19.88 11.29
C LEU A 77 -12.44 -18.37 11.08
N ARG A 78 -12.69 -17.54 12.10
CA ARG A 78 -12.44 -16.09 12.02
C ARG A 78 -10.98 -15.80 11.68
N PHE A 79 -10.05 -16.42 12.40
CA PHE A 79 -8.61 -16.22 12.18
C PHE A 79 -8.21 -16.53 10.74
N ARG A 80 -8.72 -17.63 10.17
CA ARG A 80 -8.45 -18.01 8.78
C ARG A 80 -9.11 -17.08 7.74
N ASN A 81 -10.15 -16.35 8.13
CA ASN A 81 -10.92 -15.46 7.25
C ASN A 81 -10.77 -13.98 7.66
N GLY A 82 -9.58 -13.60 8.14
CA GLY A 82 -9.29 -12.25 8.64
C GLY A 82 -9.30 -11.14 7.57
N ALA A 83 -9.45 -11.49 6.28
CA ALA A 83 -9.63 -10.51 5.20
C ALA A 83 -10.89 -9.65 5.38
N ASN A 84 -11.95 -10.22 5.98
CA ASN A 84 -13.09 -9.45 6.46
C ASN A 84 -12.81 -8.99 7.89
N ALA A 85 -12.66 -7.68 8.10
CA ALA A 85 -12.25 -7.16 9.42
C ALA A 85 -13.26 -7.49 10.53
N TRP A 86 -14.55 -7.73 10.23
CA TRP A 86 -15.50 -8.18 11.25
C TRP A 86 -15.05 -9.45 12.01
N ASN A 87 -14.23 -10.29 11.38
CA ASN A 87 -13.67 -11.48 12.01
C ASN A 87 -12.50 -11.18 12.96
N THR A 88 -11.86 -10.01 12.86
CA THR A 88 -10.69 -9.62 13.65
C THR A 88 -10.96 -8.50 14.64
N LEU A 89 -12.08 -7.76 14.49
CA LEU A 89 -12.43 -6.69 15.40
C LEU A 89 -12.73 -7.18 16.83
N ARG A 90 -12.23 -6.42 17.80
CA ARG A 90 -12.55 -6.52 19.22
C ARG A 90 -13.88 -5.82 19.49
N LEU A 91 -14.91 -6.61 19.80
CA LEU A 91 -16.28 -6.12 19.98
C LEU A 91 -16.75 -6.16 21.45
N GLU A 92 -15.86 -6.46 22.39
CA GLU A 92 -16.16 -6.36 23.82
C GLU A 92 -16.43 -4.91 24.25
N LYS A 93 -17.19 -4.75 25.33
CA LYS A 93 -17.47 -3.43 25.90
C LYS A 93 -16.15 -2.70 26.19
N ASP A 94 -16.14 -1.40 25.90
CA ASP A 94 -15.02 -0.48 26.04
C ASP A 94 -13.85 -0.68 25.05
N ALA A 95 -13.92 -1.67 24.15
CA ALA A 95 -12.97 -1.81 23.05
C ALA A 95 -12.99 -0.58 22.14
N LEU A 96 -11.82 -0.24 21.61
CA LEU A 96 -11.67 0.85 20.65
C LEU A 96 -11.75 0.31 19.22
N LEU A 97 -12.46 1.06 18.37
CA LEU A 97 -12.54 0.80 16.95
C LEU A 97 -12.14 2.06 16.19
N LEU A 98 -11.16 1.95 15.30
CA LEU A 98 -10.86 2.98 14.32
C LEU A 98 -11.58 2.61 13.03
N VAL A 99 -12.52 3.43 12.59
CA VAL A 99 -13.47 3.02 11.56
C VAL A 99 -13.65 4.05 10.46
N ALA A 100 -13.99 3.54 9.28
CA ALA A 100 -14.54 4.28 8.15
C ALA A 100 -15.96 3.79 7.85
N TRP A 101 -16.87 4.71 7.55
CA TRP A 101 -18.25 4.34 7.26
C TRP A 101 -18.94 5.23 6.24
N ALA A 102 -19.92 4.69 5.56
CA ALA A 102 -20.85 5.43 4.72
C ALA A 102 -22.14 5.74 5.50
N ALA A 103 -22.74 6.90 5.21
CA ALA A 103 -24.07 7.24 5.70
C ALA A 103 -25.12 6.41 4.94
N ALA A 104 -25.63 5.33 5.56
CA ALA A 104 -26.69 4.51 5.00
C ALA A 104 -28.08 5.13 5.27
N ASP A 105 -28.31 5.57 6.52
CA ASP A 105 -29.46 6.36 6.95
C ASP A 105 -29.06 7.18 8.19
N ALA A 106 -28.37 8.30 7.96
CA ALA A 106 -27.84 9.15 9.04
C ALA A 106 -28.95 9.67 9.98
N SER A 107 -30.21 9.72 9.52
CA SER A 107 -31.35 10.17 10.33
C SER A 107 -31.68 9.24 11.49
N ARG A 108 -31.23 7.97 11.43
CA ARG A 108 -31.45 6.95 12.47
C ARG A 108 -30.19 6.54 13.24
N GLY A 109 -29.04 7.17 12.96
CA GLY A 109 -27.77 6.84 13.60
C GLY A 109 -27.22 5.44 13.26
N VAL A 110 -27.70 4.84 12.16
CA VAL A 110 -27.23 3.55 11.65
C VAL A 110 -26.35 3.78 10.43
N PHE A 111 -25.13 3.27 10.50
CA PHE A 111 -24.09 3.49 9.49
C PHE A 111 -23.57 2.15 8.97
N SER A 112 -23.07 2.14 7.74
CA SER A 112 -22.45 0.94 7.16
C SER A 112 -20.94 1.11 7.19
N LEU A 113 -20.24 0.23 7.94
CA LEU A 113 -18.78 0.22 7.93
C LEU A 113 -18.26 -0.17 6.55
N THR A 114 -17.18 0.48 6.12
CA THR A 114 -16.42 0.14 4.92
C THR A 114 -15.03 -0.39 5.29
N ALA A 115 -14.44 0.15 6.36
CA ALA A 115 -13.19 -0.34 6.92
C ALA A 115 -13.15 -0.17 8.44
N ALA A 116 -12.40 -1.03 9.12
CA ALA A 116 -12.19 -0.91 10.55
C ALA A 116 -10.93 -1.64 11.03
N SER A 117 -10.31 -1.11 12.08
CA SER A 117 -9.29 -1.78 12.88
C SER A 117 -9.61 -1.66 14.38
N SER A 118 -8.93 -2.44 15.21
CA SER A 118 -9.06 -2.40 16.68
C SER A 118 -7.75 -1.95 17.34
N PRO A 119 -7.54 -0.62 17.46
CA PRO A 119 -6.38 -0.08 18.17
C PRO A 119 -6.29 -0.61 19.60
N ALA A 120 -5.08 -0.83 20.09
CA ALA A 120 -4.87 -1.34 21.45
C ALA A 120 -5.20 -0.29 22.52
N SER A 121 -5.02 0.99 22.19
CA SER A 121 -5.28 2.14 23.08
C SER A 121 -5.60 3.39 22.26
N ASP A 122 -5.96 4.49 22.92
CA ASP A 122 -6.17 5.80 22.29
C ASP A 122 -4.85 6.49 21.85
N ALA A 123 -3.73 5.98 22.36
CA ALA A 123 -2.36 6.38 22.02
C ALA A 123 -1.73 5.48 20.94
N ASP A 124 -2.50 4.56 20.35
CA ASP A 124 -2.02 3.70 19.27
C ASP A 124 -1.49 4.55 18.10
N PRO A 125 -0.26 4.29 17.60
CA PRO A 125 0.34 5.05 16.51
C PRO A 125 -0.55 5.14 15.26
N GLU A 126 -1.34 4.09 14.97
CA GLU A 126 -2.23 4.07 13.79
C GLU A 126 -3.22 5.24 13.81
N ILE A 127 -3.71 5.64 14.99
CA ILE A 127 -4.66 6.75 15.13
C ILE A 127 -3.99 8.07 14.72
N ALA A 128 -2.74 8.29 15.13
CA ALA A 128 -1.98 9.49 14.78
C ALA A 128 -1.62 9.50 13.29
N GLU A 129 -1.23 8.34 12.74
CA GLU A 129 -0.93 8.15 11.32
C GLU A 129 -2.13 8.45 10.42
N ILE A 130 -3.30 7.90 10.74
CA ILE A 130 -4.53 8.16 9.98
C ILE A 130 -4.95 9.62 10.08
N ARG A 131 -4.83 10.24 11.26
CA ARG A 131 -5.12 11.67 11.43
C ARG A 131 -4.20 12.52 10.54
N GLU A 132 -2.90 12.27 10.57
CA GLU A 132 -1.95 13.01 9.73
C GLU A 132 -2.24 12.80 8.24
N ALA A 133 -2.56 11.57 7.82
CA ALA A 133 -2.95 11.29 6.43
C ALA A 133 -4.21 12.06 6.01
N VAL A 134 -5.23 12.18 6.88
CA VAL A 134 -6.42 13.01 6.62
C VAL A 134 -6.05 14.50 6.52
N GLU A 135 -5.19 14.99 7.41
CA GLU A 135 -4.70 16.38 7.37
C GLU A 135 -3.95 16.67 6.06
N ILE A 136 -3.07 15.76 5.61
CA ILE A 136 -2.35 15.88 4.33
C ILE A 136 -3.33 15.89 3.16
N HIS A 137 -4.37 15.04 3.21
CA HIS A 137 -5.38 14.97 2.15
C HIS A 137 -6.15 16.28 1.99
N ALA A 138 -6.47 16.94 3.12
CA ALA A 138 -7.18 18.21 3.14
C ALA A 138 -6.35 19.41 2.66
N LEU A 139 -5.03 19.26 2.53
CA LEU A 139 -4.17 20.35 2.02
C LEU A 139 -4.48 20.68 0.56
N ALA A 140 -4.25 21.94 0.20
CA ALA A 140 -4.22 22.37 -1.18
C ALA A 140 -3.13 21.62 -1.97
N ALA A 141 -3.36 21.41 -3.27
CA ALA A 141 -2.48 20.61 -4.13
C ALA A 141 -1.02 21.09 -4.09
N ALA A 142 -0.76 22.40 -4.09
CA ALA A 142 0.60 22.95 -4.04
C ALA A 142 1.33 22.73 -2.71
N SER A 143 0.60 22.55 -1.59
CA SER A 143 1.19 22.37 -0.26
C SER A 143 1.37 20.89 0.11
N ARG A 144 0.82 19.98 -0.69
CA ARG A 144 0.78 18.54 -0.41
C ARG A 144 2.12 17.82 -0.64
N PRO A 145 2.89 18.07 -1.73
CA PRO A 145 4.08 17.28 -2.04
C PRO A 145 5.15 17.24 -0.92
N PRO A 146 5.50 18.36 -0.24
CA PRO A 146 6.47 18.32 0.85
C PRO A 146 6.02 17.43 2.02
N ARG A 147 4.71 17.41 2.33
CA ARG A 147 4.15 16.59 3.40
C ARG A 147 4.10 15.11 3.02
N LEU A 148 3.76 14.80 1.77
CA LEU A 148 3.80 13.44 1.25
C LEU A 148 5.23 12.89 1.23
N SER A 149 6.22 13.68 0.78
CA SER A 149 7.63 13.27 0.80
C SER A 149 8.09 12.96 2.21
N LYS A 150 7.77 13.83 3.18
CA LYS A 150 8.05 13.57 4.60
C LYS A 150 7.35 12.30 5.11
N ALA A 151 6.10 12.08 4.74
CA ALA A 151 5.34 10.89 5.14
C ALA A 151 5.91 9.58 4.58
N MET A 152 6.52 9.59 3.38
CA MET A 152 7.20 8.41 2.85
C MET A 152 8.46 8.07 3.64
N ILE A 153 9.25 9.10 3.98
CA ILE A 153 10.54 8.95 4.64
C ILE A 153 10.40 8.69 6.14
N ASP A 154 9.69 9.57 6.85
CA ASP A 154 9.58 9.56 8.31
C ASP A 154 8.35 8.77 8.80
N GLY A 155 7.33 8.59 7.96
CA GLY A 155 6.07 7.93 8.32
C GLY A 155 6.20 6.40 8.37
N LYS A 156 5.25 5.76 9.04
CA LYS A 156 5.15 4.30 9.17
C LYS A 156 3.71 3.84 8.88
N GLY A 157 3.51 2.52 8.84
CA GLY A 157 2.19 1.90 8.81
C GLY A 157 1.23 2.53 7.80
N SER A 158 0.12 3.06 8.30
CA SER A 158 -0.95 3.63 7.49
C SER A 158 -0.58 4.95 6.84
N LEU A 159 0.29 5.76 7.47
CA LEU A 159 0.72 7.05 6.92
C LEU A 159 1.61 6.86 5.68
N ARG A 160 2.57 5.92 5.72
CA ARG A 160 3.40 5.62 4.55
C ARG A 160 2.58 5.01 3.42
N ARG A 161 1.69 4.04 3.73
CA ARG A 161 0.76 3.47 2.75
C ARG A 161 -0.11 4.54 2.09
N TYR A 162 -0.62 5.49 2.86
CA TYR A 162 -1.36 6.63 2.31
C TYR A 162 -0.50 7.47 1.36
N ALA A 163 0.73 7.80 1.76
CA ALA A 163 1.61 8.61 0.92
C ALA A 163 1.93 7.92 -0.42
N CYS A 164 2.21 6.61 -0.39
CA CYS A 164 2.40 5.79 -1.58
C CYS A 164 1.15 5.76 -2.47
N ALA A 165 -0.02 5.50 -1.89
CA ALA A 165 -1.28 5.48 -2.63
C ALA A 165 -1.60 6.85 -3.25
N ALA A 166 -1.30 7.93 -2.54
CA ALA A 166 -1.51 9.30 -3.00
C ALA A 166 -0.68 9.64 -4.24
N VAL A 167 0.60 9.21 -4.29
CA VAL A 167 1.47 9.51 -5.44
C VAL A 167 1.36 8.50 -6.58
N GLY A 168 0.98 7.25 -6.29
CA GLY A 168 0.77 6.21 -7.28
C GLY A 168 -0.69 6.16 -7.77
N PRO A 169 -1.48 5.16 -7.34
CA PRO A 169 -2.80 4.87 -7.92
C PRO A 169 -3.82 6.00 -7.81
N ARG A 170 -3.69 6.92 -6.86
CA ARG A 170 -4.62 8.07 -6.71
C ARG A 170 -4.18 9.31 -7.47
N GLY A 171 -2.94 9.36 -7.96
CA GLY A 171 -2.45 10.44 -8.84
C GLY A 171 -2.61 11.85 -8.26
N LEU A 172 -2.45 12.02 -6.94
CA LEU A 172 -2.57 13.34 -6.29
C LEU A 172 -1.37 14.25 -6.58
N VAL A 173 -0.31 13.72 -7.19
CA VAL A 173 0.83 14.46 -7.75
C VAL A 173 1.12 13.98 -9.16
N PRO A 174 1.75 14.80 -10.02
CA PRO A 174 2.20 14.37 -11.35
C PRO A 174 3.14 13.17 -11.27
N ARG A 175 3.03 12.23 -12.22
CA ARG A 175 3.82 10.98 -12.26
C ARG A 175 5.33 11.19 -12.08
N ALA A 176 5.92 12.14 -12.81
CA ALA A 176 7.35 12.42 -12.72
C ALA A 176 7.77 12.91 -11.31
N GLU A 177 6.91 13.68 -10.66
CA GLU A 177 7.13 14.13 -9.28
C GLU A 177 6.97 12.97 -8.29
N GLY A 178 5.94 12.13 -8.47
CA GLY A 178 5.72 10.93 -7.64
C GLY A 178 6.89 9.93 -7.72
N VAL A 179 7.40 9.67 -8.93
CA VAL A 179 8.61 8.85 -9.14
C VAL A 179 9.80 9.46 -8.39
N ARG A 180 10.06 10.76 -8.58
CA ARG A 180 11.16 11.44 -7.88
C ARG A 180 11.02 11.34 -6.36
N MET A 181 9.81 11.57 -5.81
CA MET A 181 9.57 11.52 -4.37
C MET A 181 9.82 10.14 -3.77
N LEU A 182 9.41 9.07 -4.46
CA LEU A 182 9.68 7.70 -4.03
C LEU A 182 11.16 7.33 -4.16
N SER A 183 11.82 7.73 -5.26
CA SER A 183 13.27 7.57 -5.42
C SER A 183 14.06 8.27 -4.33
N ASP A 184 13.69 9.51 -3.99
CA ASP A 184 14.29 10.28 -2.89
C ASP A 184 14.04 9.61 -1.53
N ALA A 185 12.88 8.95 -1.36
CA ALA A 185 12.56 8.23 -0.13
C ALA A 185 13.37 6.93 0.01
N ILE A 186 13.53 6.16 -1.06
CA ILE A 186 14.36 4.94 -1.10
C ILE A 186 15.83 5.27 -0.85
N ALA A 187 16.34 6.36 -1.42
CA ALA A 187 17.73 6.80 -1.22
C ALA A 187 17.97 7.42 0.17
N SER A 188 16.95 7.56 1.00
CA SER A 188 17.05 8.21 2.30
C SER A 188 17.76 7.32 3.31
N PRO A 189 18.71 7.83 4.11
CA PRO A 189 19.34 7.05 5.18
C PRO A 189 18.40 6.78 6.38
N LYS A 190 17.15 7.25 6.32
CA LYS A 190 16.16 7.11 7.39
C LYS A 190 15.23 5.91 7.21
N THR A 191 15.15 5.37 6.00
CA THR A 191 14.38 4.16 5.70
C THR A 191 15.30 2.94 5.85
N GLY A 192 14.70 1.80 6.21
CA GLY A 192 15.41 0.53 6.24
C GLY A 192 15.02 -0.33 5.04
N LEU A 193 15.74 -1.43 4.81
CA LEU A 193 15.56 -2.30 3.64
C LEU A 193 14.09 -2.71 3.40
N ASP A 194 13.37 -3.14 4.44
CA ASP A 194 11.97 -3.55 4.31
C ASP A 194 11.07 -2.38 3.84
N ASP A 195 11.36 -1.17 4.31
CA ASP A 195 10.65 0.04 3.92
C ASP A 195 11.00 0.44 2.49
N ASP A 196 12.27 0.32 2.10
CA ASP A 196 12.76 0.63 0.77
C ASP A 196 12.16 -0.30 -0.28
N LEU A 197 12.07 -1.60 0.02
CA LEU A 197 11.40 -2.58 -0.85
C LEU A 197 9.89 -2.31 -0.95
N PHE A 198 9.23 -1.93 0.15
CA PHE A 198 7.83 -1.52 0.10
C PHE A 198 7.61 -0.26 -0.77
N LEU A 199 8.54 0.70 -0.71
CA LEU A 199 8.51 1.89 -1.58
C LEU A 199 8.77 1.50 -3.04
N ALA A 200 9.67 0.54 -3.29
CA ALA A 200 9.97 0.00 -4.61
C ALA A 200 8.75 -0.68 -5.23
N ASP A 201 7.98 -1.47 -4.47
CA ASP A 201 6.72 -2.08 -4.92
C ASP A 201 5.74 -1.03 -5.44
N THR A 202 5.66 0.12 -4.77
CA THR A 202 4.84 1.25 -5.24
C THR A 202 5.42 1.86 -6.51
N LEU A 203 6.74 2.06 -6.54
CA LEU A 203 7.46 2.69 -7.65
C LEU A 203 7.33 1.92 -8.97
N ILE A 204 7.33 0.58 -8.92
CA ILE A 204 7.21 -0.31 -10.08
C ILE A 204 5.76 -0.57 -10.52
N ALA A 205 4.78 -0.15 -9.72
CA ALA A 205 3.38 -0.34 -10.05
C ALA A 205 2.85 0.77 -10.99
N PRO A 206 1.88 0.47 -11.87
CA PRO A 206 1.14 1.50 -12.59
C PRO A 206 0.42 2.47 -11.61
N PRO A 207 0.33 3.77 -11.92
CA PRO A 207 0.77 4.41 -13.16
C PRO A 207 2.22 4.93 -13.14
N LEU A 208 3.01 4.62 -12.11
CA LEU A 208 4.35 5.19 -11.93
C LEU A 208 5.35 4.59 -12.92
N PHE A 209 5.41 3.27 -13.00
CA PHE A 209 6.02 2.56 -14.11
C PHE A 209 4.95 2.13 -15.12
N ASP A 210 5.20 2.39 -16.40
CA ASP A 210 4.25 2.08 -17.47
C ASP A 210 5.03 1.60 -18.70
N SER A 211 5.12 0.28 -18.87
CA SER A 211 5.88 -0.34 -19.97
C SER A 211 5.43 0.12 -21.35
N ALA A 212 4.15 0.49 -21.51
CA ALA A 212 3.61 0.98 -22.78
C ALA A 212 4.20 2.34 -23.19
N LYS A 213 4.75 3.12 -22.25
CA LYS A 213 5.42 4.40 -22.52
C LYS A 213 6.89 4.28 -22.90
N GLY A 214 7.45 3.07 -22.90
CA GLY A 214 8.84 2.84 -23.28
C GLY A 214 9.83 3.60 -22.38
N PRO A 215 10.99 4.06 -22.90
CA PRO A 215 12.08 4.66 -22.10
C PRO A 215 11.84 6.14 -21.79
N ASP A 216 10.64 6.51 -21.34
CA ASP A 216 10.39 7.89 -20.92
C ASP A 216 11.13 8.25 -19.63
N ALA A 217 11.26 9.54 -19.34
CA ALA A 217 12.06 10.01 -18.20
C ALA A 217 11.63 9.41 -16.85
N PRO A 218 10.31 9.27 -16.53
CA PRO A 218 9.88 8.55 -15.33
C PRO A 218 10.27 7.06 -15.32
N ASN A 219 10.05 6.29 -16.40
CA ASN A 219 10.46 4.88 -16.42
C ASN A 219 11.97 4.72 -16.29
N ALA A 220 12.75 5.59 -16.94
CA ALA A 220 14.20 5.63 -16.80
C ALA A 220 14.62 5.90 -15.35
N ALA A 221 13.95 6.82 -14.65
CA ALA A 221 14.21 7.13 -13.24
C ALA A 221 13.85 5.95 -12.31
N VAL A 222 12.73 5.25 -12.55
CA VAL A 222 12.37 4.03 -11.83
C VAL A 222 13.47 2.98 -11.98
N LEU A 223 13.83 2.64 -13.22
CA LEU A 223 14.88 1.65 -13.50
C LEU A 223 16.22 2.06 -12.90
N THR A 224 16.57 3.34 -12.97
CA THR A 224 17.81 3.88 -12.38
C THR A 224 17.81 3.73 -10.86
N THR A 225 16.69 3.95 -10.20
CA THR A 225 16.57 3.81 -8.74
C THR A 225 16.83 2.37 -8.32
N LEU A 226 16.12 1.41 -8.91
CA LEU A 226 16.32 -0.02 -8.61
C LEU A 226 17.74 -0.48 -8.96
N ALA A 227 18.28 0.00 -10.07
CA ALA A 227 19.63 -0.30 -10.50
C ALA A 227 20.69 0.23 -9.53
N CYS A 228 20.51 1.45 -9.01
CA CYS A 228 21.39 2.02 -8.00
C CYS A 228 21.38 1.15 -6.74
N GLU A 229 20.19 0.83 -6.21
CA GLU A 229 20.05 0.02 -5.01
C GLU A 229 20.59 -1.40 -5.19
N LEU A 230 20.38 -2.04 -6.34
CA LEU A 230 20.96 -3.34 -6.64
C LEU A 230 22.50 -3.33 -6.56
N VAL A 231 23.13 -2.26 -7.06
CA VAL A 231 24.60 -2.10 -7.10
C VAL A 231 25.17 -1.73 -5.73
N THR A 232 24.46 -0.96 -4.92
CA THR A 232 24.94 -0.51 -3.60
C THR A 232 24.57 -1.47 -2.47
N ALA A 233 23.53 -2.28 -2.63
CA ALA A 233 23.08 -3.24 -1.63
C ALA A 233 24.17 -4.24 -1.25
N LYS A 234 24.11 -4.75 -0.02
CA LYS A 234 24.92 -5.92 0.36
C LYS A 234 24.41 -7.15 -0.41
N PRO A 235 25.27 -8.15 -0.70
CA PRO A 235 24.84 -9.35 -1.44
C PRO A 235 23.61 -10.06 -0.84
N ALA A 236 23.48 -10.08 0.49
CA ALA A 236 22.33 -10.68 1.18
C ALA A 236 21.00 -9.92 0.95
N ASP A 237 21.08 -8.63 0.67
CA ASP A 237 19.92 -7.72 0.54
C ASP A 237 19.56 -7.46 -0.94
N ALA A 238 20.40 -7.92 -1.87
CA ALA A 238 20.30 -7.64 -3.30
C ALA A 238 19.15 -8.38 -4.00
N GLY A 239 18.66 -9.48 -3.40
CA GLY A 239 17.67 -10.36 -4.04
C GLY A 239 16.33 -9.67 -4.34
N GLY A 240 15.86 -8.79 -3.44
CA GLY A 240 14.65 -7.99 -3.66
C GLY A 240 14.78 -7.08 -4.87
N TRP A 241 15.81 -6.22 -4.86
CA TRP A 241 16.12 -5.30 -5.95
C TRP A 241 16.31 -5.99 -7.31
N LEU A 242 16.96 -7.17 -7.31
CA LEU A 242 17.12 -7.97 -8.52
C LEU A 242 15.78 -8.47 -9.05
N ARG A 243 14.89 -8.95 -8.17
CA ARG A 243 13.56 -9.43 -8.55
C ARG A 243 12.69 -8.30 -9.10
N ASP A 244 12.72 -7.13 -8.49
CA ASP A 244 11.94 -5.97 -8.94
C ASP A 244 12.43 -5.50 -10.31
N LEU A 245 13.74 -5.32 -10.47
CA LEU A 245 14.34 -4.92 -11.75
C LEU A 245 14.10 -5.96 -12.85
N TYR A 246 14.27 -7.24 -12.54
CA TYR A 246 13.95 -8.33 -13.45
C TYR A 246 12.46 -8.32 -13.83
N GLY A 247 11.58 -8.14 -12.85
CA GLY A 247 10.13 -8.18 -12.98
C GLY A 247 9.56 -7.09 -13.88
N ILE A 248 10.26 -5.97 -14.07
CA ILE A 248 9.83 -4.89 -14.97
C ILE A 248 10.51 -4.90 -16.35
N VAL A 249 11.71 -5.48 -16.46
CA VAL A 249 12.48 -5.47 -17.72
C VAL A 249 12.27 -6.74 -18.55
N MET A 250 12.12 -7.88 -17.88
CA MET A 250 12.13 -9.19 -18.53
C MET A 250 10.76 -9.74 -18.98
N PRO A 251 9.60 -9.27 -18.52
CA PRO A 251 8.34 -9.63 -19.16
C PRO A 251 8.29 -9.27 -20.64
N GLU A 252 7.31 -9.86 -21.33
CA GLU A 252 6.96 -9.52 -22.70
C GLU A 252 6.38 -8.10 -22.75
N LEU A 253 7.04 -7.20 -23.49
CA LEU A 253 6.67 -5.79 -23.65
C LEU A 253 5.92 -5.54 -24.96
N ASP A 254 6.03 -6.46 -25.91
CA ASP A 254 5.28 -6.51 -27.17
C ASP A 254 5.09 -7.96 -27.63
N ASN A 255 4.02 -8.21 -28.39
CA ASN A 255 3.78 -9.52 -29.00
C ASN A 255 4.72 -9.78 -30.19
N ASP A 256 5.24 -8.72 -30.83
CA ASP A 256 6.27 -8.85 -31.86
C ASP A 256 7.68 -8.94 -31.22
N PRO A 257 8.46 -10.01 -31.49
CA PRO A 257 9.77 -10.21 -30.85
C PRO A 257 10.83 -9.13 -31.14
N GLU A 258 10.80 -8.51 -32.33
CA GLU A 258 11.76 -7.47 -32.70
C GLU A 258 11.41 -6.13 -32.04
N GLU A 259 10.11 -5.79 -32.00
CA GLU A 259 9.62 -4.63 -31.26
C GLU A 259 9.82 -4.79 -29.75
N ASP A 260 9.56 -5.97 -29.19
CA ASP A 260 9.82 -6.33 -27.79
C ASP A 260 11.31 -6.10 -27.44
N TRP A 261 12.22 -6.64 -28.27
CA TRP A 261 13.65 -6.44 -28.07
C TRP A 261 14.04 -4.96 -28.18
N THR A 262 13.49 -4.24 -29.14
CA THR A 262 13.75 -2.80 -29.33
C THR A 262 13.34 -2.00 -28.10
N LYS A 263 12.15 -2.26 -27.54
CA LYS A 263 11.65 -1.63 -26.31
C LYS A 263 12.52 -2.00 -25.11
N ARG A 264 12.83 -3.29 -24.92
CA ARG A 264 13.67 -3.78 -23.83
C ARG A 264 15.06 -3.16 -23.87
N ARG A 265 15.69 -3.12 -25.05
CA ARG A 265 17.01 -2.50 -25.27
C ARG A 265 16.97 -1.01 -24.93
N ALA A 266 15.93 -0.30 -25.34
CA ALA A 266 15.79 1.11 -25.04
C ALA A 266 15.66 1.38 -23.53
N LEU A 267 14.87 0.57 -22.82
CA LEU A 267 14.76 0.63 -21.35
C LEU A 267 16.10 0.35 -20.66
N LEU A 268 16.80 -0.73 -21.04
CA LEU A 268 18.11 -1.10 -20.48
C LEU A 268 19.18 -0.03 -20.71
N ARG A 269 19.10 0.73 -21.81
CA ARG A 269 20.01 1.84 -22.11
C ARG A 269 19.66 3.13 -21.37
N ALA A 270 18.40 3.29 -20.96
CA ALA A 270 17.94 4.45 -20.23
C ALA A 270 18.35 4.41 -18.74
N VAL A 271 18.85 3.28 -18.25
CA VAL A 271 19.35 3.12 -16.88
C VAL A 271 20.55 4.03 -16.65
N GLY A 272 20.45 4.94 -15.68
CA GLY A 272 21.47 5.92 -15.33
C GLY A 272 22.69 5.36 -14.57
N VAL A 273 22.73 4.05 -14.34
CA VAL A 273 23.87 3.37 -13.71
C VAL A 273 24.88 2.94 -14.79
N PRO A 274 26.19 3.22 -14.61
CA PRO A 274 27.20 2.79 -15.58
C PRO A 274 27.15 1.29 -15.87
N PHE A 275 27.10 0.92 -17.15
CA PHE A 275 27.03 -0.48 -17.62
C PHE A 275 27.98 -1.41 -16.87
N LYS A 276 29.25 -1.02 -16.75
CA LYS A 276 30.27 -1.84 -16.09
C LYS A 276 29.92 -2.15 -14.62
N LYS A 277 29.40 -1.18 -13.87
CA LYS A 277 29.01 -1.41 -12.47
C LYS A 277 27.86 -2.41 -12.37
N MET A 278 26.89 -2.31 -13.28
CA MET A 278 25.76 -3.22 -13.33
C MET A 278 26.19 -4.63 -13.76
N ASP A 279 27.00 -4.75 -14.81
CA ASP A 279 27.52 -6.05 -15.28
C ASP A 279 28.37 -6.74 -14.21
N ASP A 280 29.29 -6.01 -13.57
CA ASP A 280 30.12 -6.53 -12.48
C ASP A 280 29.25 -7.04 -11.32
N ARG A 281 28.20 -6.28 -10.96
CA ARG A 281 27.25 -6.67 -9.90
C ARG A 281 26.44 -7.91 -10.26
N LEU A 282 25.90 -8.00 -11.47
CA LEU A 282 25.14 -9.17 -11.90
C LEU A 282 26.03 -10.43 -11.99
N ARG A 283 27.30 -10.29 -12.40
CA ARG A 283 28.29 -11.39 -12.35
C ARG A 283 28.62 -11.85 -10.94
N GLU A 284 28.68 -10.93 -9.99
CA GLU A 284 28.87 -11.28 -8.59
C GLU A 284 27.68 -12.12 -8.11
N LEU A 285 26.45 -11.64 -8.32
CA LEU A 285 25.22 -12.33 -7.92
C LEU A 285 25.06 -13.69 -8.61
N SER A 286 25.44 -13.82 -9.89
CA SER A 286 25.38 -15.09 -10.61
C SER A 286 26.37 -16.15 -10.09
N ARG A 287 27.37 -15.74 -9.29
CA ARG A 287 28.36 -16.64 -8.68
C ARG A 287 28.05 -16.97 -7.22
N THR A 288 27.08 -16.28 -6.62
CA THR A 288 26.59 -16.61 -5.28
C THR A 288 25.66 -17.83 -5.33
N SER A 289 25.47 -18.50 -4.20
CA SER A 289 24.47 -19.57 -4.08
C SER A 289 23.11 -18.97 -3.72
N GLY A 290 22.06 -19.26 -4.49
CA GLY A 290 20.72 -18.78 -4.18
C GLY A 290 19.70 -19.03 -5.28
N GLN A 291 18.43 -18.80 -4.97
CA GLN A 291 17.33 -18.94 -5.92
C GLN A 291 17.34 -17.86 -7.02
N ASP A 292 18.05 -16.75 -6.78
CA ASP A 292 18.08 -15.59 -7.67
C ASP A 292 19.16 -15.68 -8.79
N ILE A 293 20.00 -16.73 -8.80
CA ILE A 293 21.05 -16.92 -9.83
C ILE A 293 20.50 -16.88 -11.26
N PRO A 294 19.41 -17.61 -11.61
CA PRO A 294 18.89 -17.60 -12.98
C PRO A 294 18.39 -16.22 -13.41
N LEU A 295 17.90 -15.41 -12.47
CA LEU A 295 17.44 -14.04 -12.73
C LEU A 295 18.63 -13.14 -13.04
N ALA A 296 19.70 -13.23 -12.24
CA ALA A 296 20.93 -12.47 -12.44
C ALA A 296 21.57 -12.78 -13.81
N VAL A 297 21.69 -14.06 -14.18
CA VAL A 297 22.25 -14.48 -15.48
C VAL A 297 21.45 -13.93 -16.65
N LYS A 298 20.12 -14.11 -16.65
CA LYS A 298 19.25 -13.64 -17.73
C LYS A 298 19.29 -12.11 -17.88
N LEU A 299 19.22 -11.38 -16.77
CA LEU A 299 19.30 -9.92 -16.80
C LEU A 299 20.68 -9.45 -17.29
N GLN A 300 21.75 -10.14 -16.90
CA GLN A 300 23.10 -9.87 -17.37
C GLN A 300 23.24 -10.07 -18.89
N GLU A 301 22.72 -11.18 -19.42
CA GLU A 301 22.74 -11.46 -20.86
C GLU A 301 21.98 -10.40 -21.65
N ALA A 302 20.78 -10.02 -21.19
CA ALA A 302 19.98 -8.96 -21.79
C ALA A 302 20.71 -7.62 -21.77
N LEU A 303 21.32 -7.25 -20.64
CA LEU A 303 22.12 -6.04 -20.51
C LEU A 303 23.32 -6.05 -21.46
N ALA A 304 24.07 -7.14 -21.52
CA ALA A 304 25.21 -7.27 -22.41
C ALA A 304 24.81 -7.18 -23.90
N LYS A 305 23.69 -7.79 -24.28
CA LYS A 305 23.14 -7.69 -25.64
C LYS A 305 22.75 -6.24 -25.97
N ALA A 306 22.08 -5.54 -25.05
CA ALA A 306 21.64 -4.17 -25.23
C ALA A 306 22.80 -3.18 -25.48
N TRP A 307 24.01 -3.47 -25.00
CA TRP A 307 25.21 -2.62 -25.16
C TRP A 307 26.14 -3.03 -26.31
N LYS A 308 25.95 -4.21 -26.91
CA LYS A 308 26.72 -4.67 -28.08
C LYS A 308 26.10 -4.25 -29.41
N ASP A 309 24.77 -4.31 -29.50
CA ASP A 309 24.01 -3.92 -30.69
C ASP A 309 24.02 -2.40 -30.87
#